data_AF-A0A7Z9WY85-F1
#
_entry.id   AF-A0A7Z9WY85-F1
#
_cell.length_a   1.000
_cell.length_b   1.000
_cell.length_c   1.000
_cell.angle_alpha   90.00
_cell.angle_beta   90.00
_cell.angle_gamma   90.00
#
_symmetry.space_group_name_H-M   'P 1'
#
loop_
_entity.id
_entity.type
_entity.pdbx_description
1 polymer ?
#
loop_
_entity_poly.entity_id
_entity_poly.type
_entity_poly.pdbx_seq_one_letter_code
_entity_poly.pdbx_strand_id
1 'polypeptide(L)'
;MLLTLLLRLLILLKFMLLKRKKRLLRLLRVMRPALLPNRKQKKKFSFMSGKDLYRVLSGFFFERNRYVAEDTYLIAGLGNPGQNYENTRHNVGFQIVDAIARQVNEYLELTKWEAQYCRVALWGGRLFFVKPQSFMNLSGKSIARFADYFKISPENILIIHDDIDMSPGRLKLVTGGGPGGHNGIRSIIQCLGTKDFFRLKYGVGRPGQDGVHSGIPVDRYVLGALSGEEQDQVDKRMPFLLDGVEAFVKSGSQKAMNIINSVK
;
A
#
# COMPACT_ATOMS: atom_id res chain seq x y z
N MET A 1 -22.62 -11.91 -11.08
CA MET A 1 -22.89 -11.92 -9.62
C MET A 1 -22.75 -10.54 -8.95
N LEU A 2 -21.73 -9.75 -9.27
CA LEU A 2 -21.55 -8.38 -8.73
C LEU A 2 -22.66 -7.41 -9.13
N LEU A 3 -23.06 -7.42 -10.42
CA LEU A 3 -24.10 -6.54 -10.95
C LEU A 3 -25.46 -6.77 -10.26
N THR A 4 -25.78 -8.03 -9.96
CA THR A 4 -26.97 -8.41 -9.20
C THR A 4 -26.94 -7.94 -7.74
N LEU A 5 -25.76 -7.84 -7.12
CA LEU A 5 -25.62 -7.33 -5.75
C LEU A 5 -25.73 -5.81 -5.71
N LEU A 6 -25.09 -5.12 -6.67
CA LEU A 6 -25.16 -3.66 -6.80
C LEU A 6 -26.59 -3.20 -7.10
N LEU A 7 -27.29 -3.90 -8.01
CA LEU A 7 -28.69 -3.64 -8.33
C LEU A 7 -29.59 -3.85 -7.11
N ARG A 8 -29.33 -4.88 -6.30
CA ARG A 8 -30.06 -5.13 -5.04
C ARG A 8 -29.78 -4.06 -3.99
N LEU A 9 -28.56 -3.53 -3.91
CA LEU A 9 -28.18 -2.45 -3.01
C LEU A 9 -28.83 -1.11 -3.42
N LEU A 10 -28.84 -0.80 -4.72
CA LEU A 10 -29.52 0.38 -5.27
C LEU A 10 -31.04 0.31 -5.06
N ILE A 11 -31.64 -0.87 -5.22
CA ILE A 11 -33.06 -1.10 -4.89
C ILE A 11 -33.29 -0.90 -3.38
N LEU A 12 -32.38 -1.36 -2.52
CA LEU A 12 -32.45 -1.16 -1.06
C LEU A 12 -32.40 0.33 -0.70
N LEU A 13 -31.46 1.08 -1.26
CA LEU A 13 -31.28 2.52 -1.09
C LEU A 13 -32.53 3.29 -1.53
N LYS A 14 -33.10 2.94 -2.69
CA LYS A 14 -34.34 3.54 -3.22
C LYS A 14 -35.55 3.25 -2.32
N PHE A 15 -35.63 2.08 -1.69
CA PHE A 15 -36.73 1.74 -0.77
C PHE A 15 -36.61 2.39 0.61
N MET A 16 -35.39 2.61 1.09
CA MET A 16 -35.12 3.33 2.34
C MET A 16 -35.48 4.81 2.23
N LEU A 17 -35.15 5.46 1.10
CA LEU A 17 -35.56 6.84 0.82
C LEU A 17 -37.09 7.00 0.79
N LEU A 18 -37.81 5.96 0.35
CA LEU A 18 -39.28 5.97 0.22
C LEU A 18 -40.05 5.52 1.49
N LYS A 19 -39.38 5.30 2.64
CA LYS A 19 -40.00 4.84 3.92
C LYS A 19 -40.89 3.58 3.81
N ARG A 20 -40.70 2.71 2.81
CA ARG A 20 -41.58 1.52 2.59
C ARG A 20 -41.07 0.26 3.33
N LYS A 21 -41.20 0.25 4.66
CA LYS A 21 -40.73 -0.82 5.59
C LYS A 21 -41.19 -2.25 5.21
N LYS A 22 -42.42 -2.42 4.68
CA LYS A 22 -42.99 -3.73 4.32
C LYS A 22 -42.33 -4.41 3.10
N ARG A 23 -41.79 -3.65 2.13
CA ARG A 23 -41.10 -4.21 0.94
C ARG A 23 -39.65 -4.61 1.24
N LEU A 24 -38.97 -3.86 2.10
CA LEU A 24 -37.62 -4.17 2.60
C LEU A 24 -37.56 -5.55 3.27
N LEU A 25 -38.57 -5.87 4.10
CA LEU A 25 -38.68 -7.16 4.79
C LEU A 25 -38.92 -8.35 3.84
N ARG A 26 -39.56 -8.14 2.68
CA ARG A 26 -39.69 -9.17 1.64
C ARG A 26 -38.37 -9.40 0.91
N LEU A 27 -37.61 -8.35 0.61
CA LEU A 27 -36.29 -8.43 -0.03
C LEU A 27 -35.27 -9.19 0.84
N LEU A 28 -35.29 -8.95 2.16
CA LEU A 28 -34.47 -9.69 3.11
C LEU A 28 -34.73 -11.20 3.09
N ARG A 29 -35.97 -11.65 2.80
CA ARG A 29 -36.31 -13.08 2.70
C ARG A 29 -35.73 -13.78 1.46
N VAL A 30 -35.33 -13.03 0.43
CA VAL A 30 -34.73 -13.56 -0.81
C VAL A 30 -33.19 -13.60 -0.71
N MET A 31 -32.62 -13.07 0.37
CA MET A 31 -31.18 -13.18 0.67
C MET A 31 -30.88 -14.55 1.31
N ARG A 32 -29.73 -15.15 0.98
CA ARG A 32 -29.31 -16.46 1.52
C ARG A 32 -29.47 -16.49 3.06
N PRO A 33 -29.89 -17.62 3.67
CA PRO A 33 -30.21 -17.70 5.11
C PRO A 33 -29.10 -17.20 6.06
N ALA A 34 -27.82 -17.36 5.67
CA ALA A 34 -26.66 -16.87 6.43
C ALA A 34 -26.53 -15.33 6.51
N LEU A 35 -27.28 -14.59 5.69
CA LEU A 35 -27.30 -13.12 5.63
C LEU A 35 -28.45 -12.52 6.44
N LEU A 36 -29.33 -13.34 7.02
CA LEU A 36 -30.47 -12.86 7.79
C LEU A 36 -30.10 -12.65 9.27
N PRO A 37 -30.43 -11.48 9.86
CA PRO A 37 -30.23 -11.27 11.29
C PRO A 37 -31.04 -12.25 12.12
N ASN A 38 -30.47 -12.68 13.26
CA ASN A 38 -31.14 -13.60 14.16
C ASN A 38 -32.37 -12.95 14.84
N ARG A 39 -33.21 -13.74 15.53
CA ARG A 39 -34.45 -13.24 16.16
C ARG A 39 -34.21 -12.07 17.14
N LYS A 40 -33.09 -12.07 17.88
CA LYS A 40 -32.73 -10.99 18.82
C LYS A 40 -32.35 -9.71 18.06
N GLN A 41 -31.56 -9.82 16.99
CA GLN A 41 -31.16 -8.69 16.14
C GLN A 41 -32.35 -8.09 15.38
N LYS A 42 -33.29 -8.91 14.90
CA LYS A 42 -34.52 -8.44 14.22
C LYS A 42 -35.41 -7.57 15.12
N LYS A 43 -35.52 -7.90 16.41
CA LYS A 43 -36.22 -7.07 17.40
C LYS A 43 -35.50 -5.75 17.67
N LYS A 44 -34.16 -5.73 17.65
CA LYS A 44 -33.37 -4.50 17.81
C LYS A 44 -33.58 -3.54 16.62
N PHE A 45 -33.65 -4.08 15.40
CA PHE A 45 -33.82 -3.29 14.17
C PHE A 45 -35.24 -2.75 13.95
N SER A 46 -36.26 -3.31 14.61
CA SER A 46 -37.65 -2.87 14.42
C SER A 46 -37.96 -1.49 14.98
N PHE A 47 -37.17 -1.02 15.96
CA PHE A 47 -37.33 0.27 16.65
C PHE A 47 -36.42 1.38 16.10
N MET A 48 -35.55 1.08 15.13
CA MET A 48 -34.60 2.05 14.60
C MET A 48 -35.24 2.97 13.56
N SER A 49 -34.80 4.24 13.55
CA SER A 49 -35.14 5.17 12.47
C SER A 49 -34.51 4.70 11.15
N GLY A 50 -35.03 5.18 10.01
CA GLY A 50 -34.49 4.80 8.70
C GLY A 50 -33.02 5.16 8.50
N LYS A 51 -32.55 6.26 9.12
CA LYS A 51 -31.15 6.71 9.06
C LYS A 51 -30.23 5.83 9.94
N ASP A 52 -30.70 5.42 11.11
CA ASP A 52 -29.91 4.58 12.01
C ASP A 52 -29.83 3.14 11.50
N LEU A 53 -30.94 2.65 10.92
CA LEU A 53 -30.96 1.36 10.24
C LEU A 53 -30.02 1.35 9.04
N TYR A 54 -29.94 2.45 8.28
CA TYR A 54 -28.95 2.60 7.22
C TYR A 54 -27.52 2.56 7.78
N ARG A 55 -27.21 3.33 8.82
CA ARG A 55 -25.86 3.36 9.41
C ARG A 55 -25.43 2.01 9.96
N VAL A 56 -26.34 1.27 10.60
CA VAL A 56 -26.04 -0.06 11.11
C VAL A 56 -25.95 -1.08 9.99
N LEU A 57 -26.82 -1.05 8.98
CA LEU A 57 -26.74 -1.98 7.85
C LEU A 57 -25.55 -1.66 6.94
N SER A 58 -25.22 -0.39 6.72
CA SER A 58 -24.03 0.02 5.99
C SER A 58 -22.78 -0.36 6.77
N GLY A 59 -22.75 -0.16 8.09
CA GLY A 59 -21.69 -0.64 8.97
C GLY A 59 -21.56 -2.17 8.97
N PHE A 60 -22.67 -2.92 8.98
CA PHE A 60 -22.67 -4.38 8.96
C PHE A 60 -22.27 -4.95 7.59
N PHE A 61 -22.67 -4.28 6.50
CA PHE A 61 -22.21 -4.61 5.15
C PHE A 61 -20.75 -4.20 4.94
N PHE A 62 -20.30 -3.09 5.52
CA PHE A 62 -18.92 -2.63 5.50
C PHE A 62 -18.02 -3.56 6.32
N GLU A 63 -18.46 -3.97 7.53
CA GLU A 63 -17.76 -4.93 8.39
C GLU A 63 -17.77 -6.36 7.82
N ARG A 64 -18.83 -6.80 7.13
CA ARG A 64 -18.86 -8.14 6.50
C ARG A 64 -18.23 -8.19 5.12
N ASN A 65 -18.12 -7.07 4.39
CA ASN A 65 -17.26 -6.98 3.21
C ASN A 65 -15.76 -6.85 3.55
N ARG A 66 -15.38 -6.69 4.83
CA ARG A 66 -13.97 -6.77 5.28
C ARG A 66 -13.36 -8.18 5.16
N TYR A 67 -14.13 -9.19 4.76
CA TYR A 67 -13.70 -10.59 4.69
C TYR A 67 -13.86 -11.24 3.31
N VAL A 68 -13.61 -10.48 2.24
CA VAL A 68 -13.07 -11.03 0.98
C VAL A 68 -12.07 -10.02 0.42
N ALA A 69 -10.95 -9.82 1.12
CA ALA A 69 -9.75 -9.37 0.41
C ALA A 69 -9.19 -10.64 -0.22
N GLU A 70 -9.26 -10.78 -1.54
CA GLU A 70 -8.74 -11.99 -2.20
C GLU A 70 -7.23 -12.09 -1.99
N ASP A 71 -6.52 -10.95 -1.92
CA ASP A 71 -5.08 -10.88 -1.71
C ASP A 71 -4.65 -9.85 -0.64
N THR A 72 -3.53 -10.14 0.03
CA THR A 72 -2.84 -9.24 0.95
C THR A 72 -1.53 -8.77 0.34
N TYR A 73 -1.26 -7.47 0.39
CA TYR A 73 -0.11 -6.81 -0.21
C TYR A 73 0.76 -6.13 0.85
N LEU A 74 2.07 -6.14 0.61
CA LEU A 74 3.06 -5.42 1.41
C LEU A 74 3.75 -4.37 0.53
N ILE A 75 3.53 -3.09 0.84
CA ILE A 75 4.18 -1.97 0.18
C ILE A 75 5.15 -1.35 1.18
N ALA A 76 6.45 -1.58 1.01
CA ALA A 76 7.45 -1.16 1.97
C ALA A 76 8.42 -0.13 1.39
N GLY A 77 8.70 0.92 2.16
CA GLY A 77 9.69 1.93 1.83
C GLY A 77 10.95 1.63 2.61
N LEU A 78 12.12 1.74 1.97
CA LEU A 78 13.41 1.59 2.66
C LEU A 78 13.97 2.95 3.10
N GLY A 79 14.73 2.91 4.20
CA GLY A 79 15.36 4.07 4.84
C GLY A 79 16.05 3.66 6.14
N ASN A 80 16.81 4.59 6.71
CA ASN A 80 17.34 4.50 8.07
C ASN A 80 16.49 5.34 9.04
N PRO A 81 16.24 4.86 10.28
CA PRO A 81 15.51 5.59 11.29
C PRO A 81 16.38 6.70 11.92
N GLY A 82 15.73 7.75 12.41
CA GLY A 82 16.36 8.84 13.15
C GLY A 82 16.51 10.13 12.34
N GLN A 83 16.52 11.26 13.06
CA GLN A 83 16.42 12.61 12.48
C GLN A 83 17.52 12.91 11.46
N ASN A 84 18.73 12.39 11.67
CA ASN A 84 19.87 12.59 10.79
C ASN A 84 19.68 11.97 9.39
N TYR A 85 18.72 11.06 9.21
CA TYR A 85 18.51 10.34 7.96
C TYR A 85 17.26 10.78 7.19
N GLU A 86 16.34 11.53 7.81
CA GLU A 86 14.98 11.81 7.29
C GLU A 86 14.96 12.31 5.84
N ASN A 87 15.90 13.19 5.51
CA ASN A 87 15.97 13.83 4.19
C ASN A 87 17.08 13.28 3.30
N THR A 88 17.69 12.15 3.67
CA THR A 88 18.78 11.55 2.88
C THR A 88 18.24 10.85 1.64
N ARG A 89 19.06 10.76 0.59
CA ARG A 89 18.73 9.99 -0.63
C ARG A 89 18.33 8.55 -0.31
N HIS A 90 19.01 7.94 0.66
CA HIS A 90 18.72 6.58 1.11
C HIS A 90 17.37 6.41 1.83
N ASN A 91 16.72 7.51 2.21
CA ASN A 91 15.41 7.54 2.85
C ASN A 91 14.27 7.89 1.89
N VAL A 92 14.54 8.02 0.58
CA VAL A 92 13.49 8.33 -0.41
C VAL A 92 12.36 7.29 -0.40
N GLY A 93 12.67 6.03 -0.10
CA GLY A 93 11.66 4.97 0.05
C GLY A 93 10.68 5.25 1.19
N PHE A 94 11.16 5.69 2.36
CA PHE A 94 10.29 6.14 3.47
C PHE A 94 9.43 7.32 3.06
N GLN A 95 10.03 8.35 2.44
CA GLN A 95 9.30 9.55 2.02
C GLN A 95 8.16 9.21 1.06
N ILE A 96 8.41 8.35 0.07
CA ILE A 96 7.42 7.93 -0.92
C ILE A 96 6.28 7.15 -0.24
N VAL A 97 6.59 6.19 0.63
CA VAL A 97 5.54 5.41 1.31
C VAL A 97 4.68 6.28 2.23
N ASP A 98 5.28 7.21 2.97
CA ASP A 98 4.52 8.15 3.79
C ASP A 98 3.63 9.06 2.95
N ALA A 99 4.13 9.54 1.81
CA ALA A 99 3.35 10.38 0.90
C ALA A 99 2.17 9.61 0.29
N ILE A 100 2.38 8.37 -0.17
CA ILE A 100 1.31 7.52 -0.70
C ILE A 100 0.25 7.22 0.37
N ALA A 101 0.67 6.89 1.60
CA ALA A 101 -0.26 6.67 2.71
C ALA A 101 -1.10 7.92 2.99
N ARG A 102 -0.48 9.11 3.00
CA ARG A 102 -1.18 10.39 3.17
C ARG A 102 -2.22 10.65 2.07
N GLN A 103 -1.92 10.32 0.81
CA GLN A 103 -2.86 10.47 -0.31
C GLN A 103 -4.13 9.61 -0.14
N VAL A 104 -4.03 8.51 0.61
CA VAL A 104 -5.17 7.64 0.93
C VAL A 104 -5.75 7.88 2.32
N ASN A 105 -5.42 9.02 2.95
CA ASN A 105 -5.84 9.44 4.30
C ASN A 105 -5.41 8.50 5.42
N GLU A 106 -4.22 7.89 5.29
CA GLU A 106 -3.64 6.99 6.29
C GLU A 106 -2.26 7.49 6.74
N TYR A 107 -1.87 7.11 7.97
CA TYR A 107 -0.58 7.47 8.57
C TYR A 107 0.06 6.24 9.21
N LEU A 108 1.39 6.07 9.05
CA LEU A 108 2.12 4.91 9.56
C LEU A 108 2.41 5.03 11.06
N GLU A 109 1.36 4.99 11.88
CA GLU A 109 1.44 5.19 13.34
C GLU A 109 1.55 3.88 14.14
N LEU A 110 1.18 2.75 13.55
CA LEU A 110 1.26 1.46 14.23
C LEU A 110 2.70 0.98 14.26
N THR A 111 3.09 0.28 15.32
CA THR A 111 4.43 -0.30 15.44
C THR A 111 4.37 -1.81 15.67
N LYS A 112 5.17 -2.57 14.93
CA LYS A 112 5.34 -4.03 15.12
C LYS A 112 6.58 -4.51 14.37
N TRP A 113 7.27 -5.51 14.93
CA TRP A 113 8.47 -6.14 14.34
C TRP A 113 9.49 -5.12 13.83
N GLU A 114 9.83 -4.14 14.68
CA GLU A 114 10.79 -3.08 14.36
C GLU A 114 10.41 -2.33 13.07
N ALA A 115 9.13 -2.03 12.86
CA ALA A 115 8.64 -1.17 11.78
C ALA A 115 7.49 -0.28 12.24
N GLN A 116 7.38 0.87 11.57
CA GLN A 116 6.17 1.69 11.53
C GLN A 116 5.32 1.24 10.35
N TYR A 117 4.01 1.15 10.54
CA TYR A 117 3.11 0.72 9.48
C TYR A 117 1.70 1.27 9.63
N CYS A 118 0.93 1.18 8.55
CA CYS A 118 -0.53 1.25 8.60
C CYS A 118 -1.13 0.09 7.80
N ARG A 119 -2.41 -0.17 8.01
CA ARG A 119 -3.14 -1.21 7.27
C ARG A 119 -4.46 -0.67 6.76
N VAL A 120 -4.63 -0.71 5.45
CA VAL A 120 -5.81 -0.21 4.76
C VAL A 120 -6.42 -1.30 3.86
N ALA A 121 -7.73 -1.24 3.67
CA ALA A 121 -8.41 -2.04 2.65
C ALA A 121 -8.80 -1.12 1.50
N LEU A 122 -8.08 -1.21 0.38
CA LEU A 122 -8.18 -0.29 -0.75
C LEU A 122 -7.93 -1.05 -2.06
N TRP A 123 -8.50 -0.56 -3.16
CA TRP A 123 -8.29 -1.11 -4.51
C TRP A 123 -8.57 -2.62 -4.67
N GLY A 124 -9.39 -3.19 -3.79
CA GLY A 124 -9.74 -4.63 -3.79
C GLY A 124 -8.79 -5.52 -2.97
N GLY A 125 -7.73 -4.97 -2.37
CA GLY A 125 -6.76 -5.71 -1.56
C GLY A 125 -6.69 -5.23 -0.11
N ARG A 126 -6.05 -6.03 0.74
CA ARG A 126 -5.58 -5.60 2.06
C ARG A 126 -4.12 -5.17 1.95
N LEU A 127 -3.81 -3.91 2.18
CA LEU A 127 -2.47 -3.37 2.05
C LEU A 127 -1.86 -3.12 3.43
N PHE A 128 -0.58 -3.43 3.54
CA PHE A 128 0.30 -2.97 4.61
C PHE A 128 1.31 -1.99 4.01
N PHE A 129 1.25 -0.73 4.41
CA PHE A 129 2.33 0.22 4.14
C PHE A 129 3.32 0.15 5.30
N VAL A 130 4.60 -0.12 5.01
CA VAL A 130 5.59 -0.45 6.05
C VAL A 130 6.88 0.35 5.85
N LYS A 131 7.41 0.89 6.95
CA LYS A 131 8.77 1.46 7.05
C LYS A 131 9.54 0.71 8.13
N PRO A 132 10.46 -0.21 7.77
CA PRO A 132 11.35 -0.85 8.74
C PRO A 132 12.09 0.22 9.56
N GLN A 133 12.04 0.16 10.88
CA GLN A 133 12.73 1.06 11.81
C GLN A 133 14.03 0.45 12.35
N SER A 134 14.60 -0.53 11.63
CA SER A 134 15.96 -1.02 11.83
C SER A 134 16.93 -0.23 10.94
N PHE A 135 18.24 -0.37 11.15
CA PHE A 135 19.21 0.07 10.13
C PHE A 135 18.96 -0.63 8.79
N MET A 136 19.32 0.03 7.70
CA MET A 136 19.05 -0.39 6.32
C MET A 136 19.53 -1.81 6.03
N ASN A 137 20.71 -2.20 6.51
CA ASN A 137 21.26 -3.54 6.32
C ASN A 137 20.48 -4.65 7.05
N LEU A 138 19.52 -4.29 7.90
CA LEU A 138 18.68 -5.21 8.67
C LEU A 138 17.19 -5.16 8.27
N SER A 139 16.82 -4.36 7.26
CA SER A 139 15.42 -4.19 6.83
C SER A 139 14.71 -5.52 6.52
N GLY A 140 15.44 -6.52 6.02
CA GLY A 140 14.90 -7.85 5.71
C GLY A 140 14.23 -8.55 6.88
N LYS A 141 14.70 -8.32 8.12
CA LYS A 141 14.13 -8.95 9.32
C LYS A 141 12.67 -8.56 9.53
N SER A 142 12.37 -7.27 9.37
CA SER A 142 11.01 -6.76 9.54
C SER A 142 10.10 -7.20 8.39
N ILE A 143 10.59 -7.05 7.15
CA ILE A 143 9.84 -7.39 5.94
C ILE A 143 9.44 -8.88 5.93
N ALA A 144 10.38 -9.78 6.26
CA ALA A 144 10.11 -11.21 6.33
C ALA A 144 9.06 -11.55 7.40
N ARG A 145 9.10 -10.89 8.57
CA ARG A 145 8.09 -11.09 9.62
C ARG A 145 6.69 -10.68 9.18
N PHE A 146 6.56 -9.57 8.45
CA PHE A 146 5.28 -9.17 7.85
C PHE A 146 4.79 -10.20 6.84
N ALA A 147 5.66 -10.62 5.92
CA ALA A 147 5.31 -11.60 4.89
C ALA A 147 4.86 -12.94 5.51
N ASP A 148 5.63 -13.48 6.45
CA ASP A 148 5.37 -14.77 7.09
C ASP A 148 4.08 -14.79 7.93
N TYR A 149 3.85 -13.71 8.70
CA TYR A 149 2.70 -13.63 9.60
C TYR A 149 1.39 -13.44 8.83
N PHE A 150 1.41 -12.57 7.82
CA PHE A 150 0.21 -12.25 7.02
C PHE A 150 0.07 -13.13 5.77
N LYS A 151 0.98 -14.09 5.56
CA LYS A 151 0.98 -15.02 4.43
C LYS A 151 0.99 -14.29 3.08
N ILE A 152 1.88 -13.31 2.96
CA ILE A 152 2.03 -12.48 1.75
C ILE A 152 3.04 -13.16 0.83
N SER A 153 2.59 -13.60 -0.34
CA SER A 153 3.47 -14.18 -1.36
C SER A 153 4.41 -13.12 -1.95
N PRO A 154 5.62 -13.49 -2.43
CA PRO A 154 6.58 -12.56 -3.01
C PRO A 154 6.01 -11.68 -4.14
N GLU A 155 5.10 -12.21 -4.96
CA GLU A 155 4.45 -11.45 -6.03
C GLU A 155 3.59 -10.27 -5.55
N ASN A 156 3.19 -10.28 -4.27
CA ASN A 156 2.39 -9.23 -3.63
C ASN A 156 3.25 -8.30 -2.74
N ILE A 157 4.58 -8.43 -2.79
CA ILE A 157 5.53 -7.57 -2.07
C ILE A 157 6.13 -6.55 -3.05
N LEU A 158 5.98 -5.27 -2.72
CA LEU A 158 6.59 -4.15 -3.43
C LEU A 158 7.53 -3.39 -2.49
N ILE A 159 8.81 -3.35 -2.84
CA ILE A 159 9.85 -2.62 -2.10
C ILE A 159 10.23 -1.35 -2.85
N ILE A 160 10.06 -0.19 -2.22
CA ILE A 160 10.41 1.13 -2.75
C ILE A 160 11.75 1.56 -2.16
N HIS A 161 12.72 1.86 -3.02
CA HIS A 161 14.09 2.18 -2.59
C HIS A 161 14.83 3.09 -3.59
N ASP A 162 15.91 3.72 -3.14
CA ASP A 162 16.82 4.49 -3.99
C ASP A 162 17.65 3.59 -4.91
N ASP A 163 17.97 4.11 -6.10
CA ASP A 163 18.85 3.46 -7.06
C ASP A 163 19.85 4.47 -7.61
N ILE A 164 21.13 4.21 -7.35
CA ILE A 164 22.22 5.10 -7.75
C ILE A 164 22.55 4.99 -9.24
N ASP A 165 22.19 3.90 -9.91
CA ASP A 165 22.51 3.67 -11.32
C ASP A 165 21.48 4.33 -12.26
N MET A 166 20.49 4.99 -11.68
CA MET A 166 19.44 5.70 -12.37
C MET A 166 19.55 7.20 -12.10
N SER A 167 19.44 7.99 -13.17
CA SER A 167 19.43 9.46 -13.08
C SER A 167 18.35 9.96 -12.08
N PRO A 168 18.60 11.07 -11.38
CA PRO A 168 17.67 11.62 -10.40
C PRO A 168 16.22 11.73 -10.91
N GLY A 169 15.27 11.23 -10.12
CA GLY A 169 13.84 11.29 -10.45
C GLY A 169 13.36 10.25 -11.47
N ARG A 170 14.25 9.44 -12.05
CA ARG A 170 13.85 8.35 -12.93
C ARG A 170 13.16 7.25 -12.12
N LEU A 171 12.05 6.71 -12.62
CA LEU A 171 11.34 5.60 -11.98
C LEU A 171 11.56 4.30 -12.76
N LYS A 172 11.61 3.17 -12.03
CA LYS A 172 11.60 1.85 -12.65
C LYS A 172 11.00 0.80 -11.73
N LEU A 173 9.95 0.12 -12.19
CA LEU A 173 9.39 -1.06 -11.54
C LEU A 173 9.97 -2.32 -12.19
N VAL A 174 10.56 -3.18 -11.36
CA VAL A 174 11.17 -4.46 -11.78
C VAL A 174 10.76 -5.60 -10.83
N THR A 175 10.98 -6.83 -11.24
CA THR A 175 10.94 -8.04 -10.39
C THR A 175 12.25 -8.83 -10.53
N GLY A 176 12.56 -9.71 -9.59
CA GLY A 176 13.76 -10.56 -9.67
C GLY A 176 15.05 -9.75 -9.47
N GLY A 177 16.18 -10.15 -10.05
CA GLY A 177 17.44 -9.36 -10.05
C GLY A 177 18.19 -9.28 -8.70
N GLY A 178 19.48 -8.95 -8.76
CA GLY A 178 20.36 -8.86 -7.59
C GLY A 178 20.22 -7.54 -6.80
N PRO A 179 20.93 -7.41 -5.66
CA PRO A 179 20.83 -6.25 -4.78
C PRO A 179 21.44 -4.96 -5.35
N GLY A 180 22.27 -5.03 -6.40
CA GLY A 180 22.85 -3.83 -7.02
C GLY A 180 23.66 -2.97 -6.05
N GLY A 181 24.30 -3.57 -5.05
CA GLY A 181 25.02 -2.85 -3.98
C GLY A 181 24.14 -2.31 -2.85
N HIS A 182 22.81 -2.31 -2.99
CA HIS A 182 21.90 -1.80 -1.97
C HIS A 182 21.75 -2.78 -0.78
N ASN A 183 22.16 -2.35 0.42
CA ASN A 183 22.21 -3.21 1.61
C ASN A 183 20.82 -3.65 2.11
N GLY A 184 19.80 -2.79 1.99
CA GLY A 184 18.42 -3.17 2.32
C GLY A 184 17.85 -4.28 1.44
N ILE A 185 18.01 -4.16 0.11
CA ILE A 185 17.63 -5.22 -0.83
C ILE A 185 18.41 -6.52 -0.56
N ARG A 186 19.72 -6.44 -0.28
CA ARG A 186 20.52 -7.61 0.12
C ARG A 186 19.91 -8.30 1.35
N SER A 187 19.58 -7.53 2.38
CA SER A 187 18.96 -8.01 3.62
C SER A 187 17.61 -8.70 3.35
N ILE A 188 16.76 -8.09 2.53
CA ILE A 188 15.44 -8.62 2.19
C ILE A 188 15.56 -9.93 1.41
N ILE A 189 16.44 -10.01 0.41
CA ILE A 189 16.68 -11.26 -0.34
C ILE A 189 17.13 -12.38 0.61
N GLN A 190 18.04 -12.08 1.54
CA GLN A 190 18.52 -13.05 2.52
C GLN A 190 17.42 -13.53 3.47
N CYS A 191 16.59 -12.63 3.99
CA CYS A 191 15.54 -12.99 4.94
C CYS A 191 14.32 -13.65 4.29
N LEU A 192 13.94 -13.25 3.07
CA LEU A 192 12.82 -13.88 2.33
C LEU A 192 13.23 -15.19 1.65
N GLY A 193 14.52 -15.43 1.44
CA GLY A 193 15.01 -16.61 0.71
C GLY A 193 14.71 -16.58 -0.80
N THR A 194 14.23 -15.44 -1.32
CA THR A 194 13.93 -15.23 -2.74
C THR A 194 14.21 -13.79 -3.15
N LYS A 195 14.42 -13.60 -4.46
CA LYS A 195 14.55 -12.29 -5.12
C LYS A 195 13.31 -11.91 -5.94
N ASP A 196 12.28 -12.75 -5.96
CA ASP A 196 11.16 -12.66 -6.91
C ASP A 196 10.04 -11.70 -6.46
N PHE A 197 10.38 -10.76 -5.57
CA PHE A 197 9.51 -9.66 -5.18
C PHE A 197 9.71 -8.43 -6.09
N PHE A 198 8.74 -7.53 -6.10
CA PHE A 198 8.79 -6.32 -6.91
C PHE A 198 9.59 -5.22 -6.23
N ARG A 199 10.29 -4.44 -7.05
CA ARG A 199 11.06 -3.27 -6.61
C ARG A 199 10.71 -2.06 -7.43
N LEU A 200 10.23 -1.01 -6.76
CA LEU A 200 10.11 0.33 -7.34
C LEU A 200 11.39 1.09 -7.02
N LYS A 201 12.22 1.25 -8.04
CA LYS A 201 13.47 1.99 -7.98
C LYS A 201 13.21 3.46 -8.24
N TYR A 202 13.67 4.32 -7.34
CA TYR A 202 13.72 5.76 -7.52
C TYR A 202 15.17 6.18 -7.78
N GLY A 203 15.45 6.75 -8.94
CA GLY A 203 16.79 7.20 -9.29
C GLY A 203 17.25 8.35 -8.42
N VAL A 204 18.41 8.21 -7.81
CA VAL A 204 19.06 9.26 -7.00
C VAL A 204 20.40 9.69 -7.57
N GLY A 205 20.83 9.10 -8.69
CA GLY A 205 22.12 9.38 -9.32
C GLY A 205 23.32 8.76 -8.59
N ARG A 206 24.50 8.92 -9.20
CA ARG A 206 25.78 8.40 -8.70
C ARG A 206 26.82 9.51 -8.67
N PRO A 207 27.70 9.55 -7.65
CA PRO A 207 28.89 10.41 -7.68
C PRO A 207 29.72 10.22 -8.95
N GLY A 208 30.24 11.31 -9.51
CA GLY A 208 30.97 11.31 -10.78
C GLY A 208 30.07 11.40 -12.02
N GLN A 209 28.75 11.45 -11.85
CA GLN A 209 27.77 11.74 -12.89
C GLN A 209 26.95 12.97 -12.50
N ASP A 210 26.27 13.57 -13.47
CA ASP A 210 25.29 14.65 -13.26
C ASP A 210 25.81 15.82 -12.40
N GLY A 211 27.10 16.16 -12.54
CA GLY A 211 27.74 17.28 -11.84
C GLY A 211 28.22 16.99 -10.41
N VAL A 212 28.07 15.77 -9.90
CA VAL A 212 28.58 15.36 -8.58
C VAL A 212 30.05 14.95 -8.66
N HIS A 213 30.89 15.46 -7.76
CA HIS A 213 32.33 15.16 -7.75
C HIS A 213 32.60 13.65 -7.58
N SER A 214 33.41 13.06 -8.45
CA SER A 214 33.69 11.61 -8.49
C SER A 214 34.43 11.06 -7.26
N GLY A 215 35.08 11.94 -6.49
CA GLY A 215 35.77 11.58 -5.24
C GLY A 215 34.86 11.32 -4.03
N ILE A 216 33.54 11.46 -4.14
CA ILE A 216 32.61 11.20 -3.03
C ILE A 216 32.29 9.70 -2.98
N PRO A 217 32.55 9.00 -1.85
CA PRO A 217 32.15 7.61 -1.67
C PRO A 217 30.62 7.44 -1.77
N VAL A 218 30.17 6.36 -2.39
CA VAL A 218 28.73 6.10 -2.64
C VAL A 218 27.93 6.02 -1.33
N ASP A 219 28.48 5.39 -0.31
CA ASP A 219 27.87 5.28 1.02
C ASP A 219 27.68 6.65 1.67
N ARG A 220 28.66 7.56 1.54
CA ARG A 220 28.50 8.95 1.98
C ARG A 220 27.48 9.71 1.15
N TYR A 221 27.44 9.48 -0.16
CA TYR A 221 26.52 10.16 -1.07
C TYR A 221 25.05 9.84 -0.79
N VAL A 222 24.71 8.56 -0.63
CA VAL A 222 23.32 8.15 -0.35
C VAL A 222 22.85 8.62 1.03
N LEU A 223 23.77 8.80 1.98
CA LEU A 223 23.50 9.41 3.28
C LEU A 223 23.50 10.95 3.25
N GLY A 224 23.76 11.57 2.11
CA GLY A 224 23.59 13.01 1.91
C GLY A 224 22.14 13.38 1.71
N ALA A 225 21.75 14.57 2.21
CA ALA A 225 20.41 15.11 2.03
C ALA A 225 20.07 15.30 0.54
N LEU A 226 18.79 15.12 0.19
CA LEU A 226 18.22 15.56 -1.08
C LEU A 226 18.33 17.09 -1.17
N SER A 227 18.73 17.59 -2.34
CA SER A 227 18.65 19.01 -2.66
C SER A 227 17.19 19.44 -2.85
N GLY A 228 16.93 20.75 -2.85
CA GLY A 228 15.58 21.25 -3.16
C GLY A 228 15.08 20.80 -4.53
N GLU A 229 15.95 20.78 -5.54
CA GLU A 229 15.60 20.28 -6.88
C GLU A 229 15.28 18.78 -6.89
N GLU A 230 16.04 17.97 -6.15
CA GLU A 230 15.76 16.53 -6.03
C GLU A 230 14.44 16.29 -5.28
N GLN A 231 14.14 17.09 -4.26
CA GLN A 231 12.87 17.01 -3.53
C GLN A 231 11.69 17.39 -4.45
N ASP A 232 11.82 18.46 -5.23
CA ASP A 232 10.82 18.85 -6.23
C ASP A 232 10.57 17.73 -7.25
N GLN A 233 11.61 16.98 -7.62
CA GLN A 233 11.45 15.81 -8.48
C GLN A 233 10.65 14.70 -7.78
N VAL A 234 10.90 14.41 -6.50
CA VAL A 234 10.10 13.42 -5.74
C VAL A 234 8.62 13.79 -5.79
N ASP A 235 8.32 15.07 -5.54
CA ASP A 235 6.94 15.58 -5.54
C ASP A 235 6.30 15.49 -6.92
N LYS A 236 7.02 15.86 -7.99
CA LYS A 236 6.54 15.73 -9.39
C LYS A 236 6.30 14.27 -9.79
N ARG A 237 7.03 13.31 -9.21
CA ARG A 237 6.84 11.88 -9.47
C ARG A 237 5.69 11.25 -8.69
N MET A 238 5.20 11.91 -7.64
CA MET A 238 4.22 11.34 -6.72
C MET A 238 2.91 10.86 -7.37
N PRO A 239 2.29 11.57 -8.33
CA PRO A 239 1.09 11.08 -9.01
C PRO A 239 1.32 9.75 -9.72
N PHE A 240 2.46 9.59 -10.41
CA PHE A 240 2.79 8.35 -11.12
C PHE A 240 3.11 7.21 -10.16
N LEU A 241 3.75 7.51 -9.03
CA LEU A 241 4.01 6.54 -7.96
C LEU A 241 2.69 6.01 -7.38
N LEU A 242 1.73 6.89 -7.10
CA LEU A 242 0.40 6.51 -6.62
C LEU A 242 -0.35 5.66 -7.65
N ASP A 243 -0.40 6.09 -8.91
CA ASP A 243 -1.04 5.35 -10.01
C ASP A 243 -0.40 3.97 -10.21
N GLY A 244 0.93 3.89 -10.11
CA GLY A 244 1.68 2.64 -10.20
C GLY A 244 1.35 1.67 -9.07
N VAL A 245 1.27 2.15 -7.83
CA VAL A 245 0.89 1.31 -6.68
C VAL A 245 -0.58 0.90 -6.75
N GLU A 246 -1.50 1.79 -7.16
CA GLU A 246 -2.89 1.41 -7.43
C GLU A 246 -2.96 0.30 -8.49
N ALA A 247 -2.27 0.49 -9.62
CA ALA A 247 -2.25 -0.48 -10.70
C ALA A 247 -1.64 -1.82 -10.27
N PHE A 248 -0.61 -1.79 -9.42
CA PHE A 248 0.02 -3.00 -8.89
C PHE A 248 -0.98 -3.87 -8.13
N VAL A 249 -1.81 -3.24 -7.28
CA VAL A 249 -2.82 -3.94 -6.49
C VAL A 249 -4.05 -4.33 -7.31
N LYS A 250 -4.54 -3.44 -8.18
CA LYS A 250 -5.84 -3.58 -8.85
C LYS A 250 -5.79 -4.28 -10.19
N SER A 251 -4.71 -4.08 -10.93
CA SER A 251 -4.56 -4.44 -12.35
C SER A 251 -3.38 -5.38 -12.61
N GLY A 252 -2.63 -5.76 -11.57
CA GLY A 252 -1.46 -6.61 -11.64
C GLY A 252 -0.17 -5.89 -12.06
N SER A 253 0.94 -6.58 -11.86
CA SER A 253 2.29 -6.05 -12.00
C SER A 253 2.63 -5.53 -13.40
N GLN A 254 2.14 -6.19 -14.46
CA GLN A 254 2.44 -5.76 -15.84
C GLN A 254 1.89 -4.36 -16.15
N LYS A 255 0.68 -4.05 -15.67
CA LYS A 255 0.09 -2.72 -15.87
C LYS A 255 0.83 -1.67 -15.07
N ALA A 256 1.18 -1.98 -13.82
CA ALA A 256 2.00 -1.12 -12.97
C ALA A 256 3.36 -0.81 -13.62
N MET A 257 4.01 -1.83 -14.19
CA MET A 257 5.28 -1.66 -14.90
C MET A 257 5.15 -0.73 -16.09
N ASN A 258 4.09 -0.87 -16.89
CA ASN A 258 3.87 -0.01 -18.05
C ASN A 258 3.67 1.46 -17.63
N ILE A 259 2.94 1.71 -16.53
CA ILE A 259 2.75 3.07 -15.99
C ILE A 259 4.09 3.62 -15.53
N ILE A 260 4.73 2.96 -14.56
CA ILE A 260 5.94 3.45 -13.91
C ILE A 260 7.10 3.60 -14.91
N ASN A 261 7.33 2.61 -15.78
CA ASN A 261 8.48 2.59 -16.68
C ASN A 261 8.32 3.51 -17.91
N SER A 262 7.12 4.06 -18.14
CA SER A 262 6.86 5.04 -19.21
C SER A 262 7.20 6.47 -18.80
N VAL A 263 7.35 6.73 -17.50
CA VAL A 263 7.67 8.04 -16.95
C VAL A 263 9.10 8.41 -17.36
N LYS A 264 9.24 9.48 -18.13
CA LYS A 264 10.53 10.03 -18.57
C LYS A 264 11.10 10.97 -17.51
#